data_AF-A0A3C0G0I8-F1
#
_entry.id   AF-A0A3C0G0I8-F1
#
_cell.length_a   1.000
_cell.length_b   1.000
_cell.length_c   1.000
_cell.angle_alpha   90.00
_cell.angle_beta   90.00
_cell.angle_gamma   90.00
#
_symmetry.space_group_name_H-M   'P 1'
#
loop_
_entity.id
_entity.type
_entity.pdbx_description
1 polymer ?
#
loop_
_entity_poly.entity_id
_entity_poly.type
_entity_poly.pdbx_seq_one_letter_code
_entity_poly.pdbx_strand_id
1 'polypeptide(L)' 'SKGVQFVIEPYVRFAGKTGEQATMFFYDPAGNALEFKAFKDMGQLFAK' A
#
# COMPACT_ATOMS: atom_id res chain seq x y z
N SER A 1 6.54 -0.46 17.27
CA SER A 1 6.83 0.19 15.97
C SER A 1 8.21 0.85 16.05
N LYS A 2 9.02 0.86 14.98
CA LYS A 2 10.37 1.45 14.97
C LYS A 2 10.37 2.99 14.80
N GLY A 3 9.30 3.67 15.25
CA GLY A 3 9.16 5.13 15.10
C GLY A 3 8.86 5.61 13.68
N VAL A 4 8.51 4.73 12.75
CA VAL A 4 8.09 5.12 11.39
C VAL A 4 6.77 5.87 11.46
N GLN A 5 6.75 7.10 10.96
CA GLN A 5 5.54 7.88 10.81
C GLN A 5 4.93 7.61 9.44
N PHE A 6 3.71 7.08 9.42
CA PHE A 6 2.97 6.85 8.20
C PHE A 6 2.24 8.13 7.78
N VAL A 7 2.28 8.45 6.49
CA VAL A 7 1.33 9.41 5.91
C VAL A 7 0.01 8.72 5.62
N ILE A 8 0.08 7.44 5.24
CA ILE A 8 -1.05 6.54 5.10
C ILE A 8 -0.73 5.28 5.89
N GLU A 9 -1.44 5.08 7.00
CA GLU A 9 -1.31 3.87 7.81
C GLU A 9 -1.74 2.62 7.03
N PRO A 10 -1.28 1.42 7.40
CA PRO A 10 -1.70 0.18 6.73
C PRO A 10 -3.21 -0.03 6.77
N TYR A 11 -3.85 -0.14 5.61
CA TYR A 11 -5.26 -0.49 5.49
C TYR A 11 -5.60 -1.19 4.17
N VAL A 12 -6.76 -1.84 4.12
CA VAL A 12 -7.26 -2.51 2.91
C VAL A 12 -8.14 -1.56 2.11
N ARG A 13 -7.81 -1.40 0.83
CA ARG A 13 -8.61 -0.71 -0.17
C ARG A 13 -9.43 -1.72 -0.96
N PHE A 14 -10.63 -1.31 -1.35
CA PHE A 14 -11.53 -2.12 -2.19
C PHE A 14 -11.84 -3.50 -1.60
N ALA A 15 -12.00 -3.60 -0.28
CA ALA A 15 -12.31 -4.87 0.39
C ALA A 15 -13.52 -5.58 -0.25
N GLY A 16 -13.32 -6.84 -0.65
CA GLY A 16 -14.31 -7.68 -1.32
C GLY A 16 -14.58 -7.34 -2.79
N LYS A 17 -13.84 -6.40 -3.39
CA LYS A 17 -14.03 -5.95 -4.78
C LYS A 17 -12.80 -6.25 -5.63
N THR A 18 -12.96 -6.21 -6.95
CA THR A 18 -11.83 -6.24 -7.88
C THR A 18 -10.88 -5.08 -7.57
N GLY A 19 -9.60 -5.38 -7.47
CA GLY A 19 -8.54 -4.48 -7.06
C GLY A 19 -8.25 -4.46 -5.55
N GLU A 20 -8.82 -5.41 -4.78
CA GLU A 20 -8.56 -5.52 -3.34
C GLU A 20 -7.06 -5.60 -3.06
N GLN A 21 -6.58 -4.62 -2.28
CA GLN A 21 -5.18 -4.49 -1.94
C GLN A 21 -4.99 -3.88 -0.56
N ALA A 22 -3.97 -4.29 0.17
CA ALA A 22 -3.46 -3.57 1.32
C ALA A 22 -2.46 -2.53 0.86
N THR A 23 -2.49 -1.34 1.45
CA THR A 23 -1.53 -0.27 1.12
C THR A 23 -1.09 0.50 2.35
N MET A 24 0.13 1.02 2.31
CA MET A 24 0.69 1.95 3.29
C MET A 24 1.69 2.89 2.62
N PHE A 25 1.92 4.04 3.25
CA PHE A 25 2.82 5.06 2.74
C PHE A 25 3.60 5.72 3.89
N PHE A 26 4.90 5.94 3.67
CA PHE A 26 5.74 6.76 4.54
C PHE A 26 6.90 7.38 3.76
N TYR A 27 7.57 8.35 4.37
CA TYR A 27 8.81 8.91 3.85
C TYR A 27 10.01 8.18 4.43
N ASP A 28 11.01 7.89 3.60
CA ASP A 28 12.32 7.45 4.08
C ASP A 28 13.13 8.64 4.66
N PRO A 29 14.30 8.40 5.28
CA PRO A 29 15.13 9.48 5.83
C PRO A 29 15.66 10.50 4.81
N ALA A 30 15.66 10.17 3.51
CA ALA A 30 16.04 11.09 2.44
C ALA A 30 14.84 11.90 1.89
N GLY A 31 13.63 11.67 2.43
CA GLY A 31 12.41 12.34 2.01
C GLY A 31 11.73 11.69 0.80
N ASN A 32 12.13 10.47 0.40
CA ASN A 32 11.47 9.76 -0.69
C ASN A 32 10.13 9.18 -0.22
N ALA A 33 9.11 9.37 -1.05
CA ALA A 33 7.78 8.78 -0.88
C ALA A 33 7.83 7.28 -1.20
N LEU A 34 7.67 6.43 -0.19
CA LEU A 34 7.60 4.98 -0.38
C LEU A 34 6.18 4.49 -0.13
N GLU A 35 5.57 3.92 -1.16
CA GLU A 35 4.29 3.23 -1.07
C GLU A 35 4.51 1.72 -1.19
N PHE A 36 3.96 0.98 -0.23
CA PHE A 36 3.90 -0.47 -0.29
C PHE A 36 2.47 -0.89 -0.61
N LYS A 37 2.34 -1.87 -1.52
CA LYS A 37 1.07 -2.45 -1.94
C LYS A 37 1.17 -3.96 -1.91
N ALA A 38 0.12 -4.61 -1.45
CA ALA A 38 -0.06 -6.05 -1.56
C ALA A 38 -1.45 -6.32 -2.15
N PHE A 39 -1.49 -7.02 -3.28
CA PHE A 39 -2.74 -7.36 -3.94
C PHE A 39 -3.22 -8.72 -3.47
N LYS A 40 -4.53 -8.86 -3.26
CA LYS A 40 -5.14 -10.16 -2.96
C LYS A 40 -5.06 -11.13 -4.13
N ASP A 41 -5.12 -10.58 -5.35
CA ASP A 41 -4.99 -11.31 -6.61
C ASP A 41 -3.97 -10.58 -7.50
N MET A 42 -2.83 -11.22 -7.74
CA MET A 42 -1.76 -10.67 -8.58
C MET A 42 -2.16 -10.56 -10.05
N GLY A 43 -3.17 -11.29 -10.51
CA GLY A 43 -3.74 -11.14 -11.85
C GLY A 43 -4.37 -9.77 -12.09
N GLN A 44 -4.65 -9.02 -11.02
CA GLN A 44 -5.25 -7.67 -11.05
C GLN A 44 -4.20 -6.55 -10.91
N LEU A 45 -2.91 -6.90 -10.85
CA LEU A 45 -1.82 -5.92 -10.77
C LEU A 45 -1.77 -5.02 -12.02
N PHE A 46 -2.08 -5.59 -13.18
CA PHE A 46 -2.09 -4.88 -14.45
C PHE A 46 -3.49 -4.95 -15.07
N ALA A 47 -4.01 -3.81 -15.51
CA ALA A 47 -5.12 -3.81 -16.46
C ALA A 47 -4.60 -4.36 -17.79
N LYS A 48 -5.38 -5.24 -18.42
CA LYS A 48 -5.17 -5.60 -19.82
C LYS A 48 -5.74 -4.51 -20.73
#